data_AF-A0A059XWG7-F1
#
_entry.id   AF-A0A059XWG7-F1
#
_cell.length_a   1.000
_cell.length_b   1.000
_cell.length_c   1.000
_cell.angle_alpha   90.00
_cell.angle_beta   90.00
_cell.angle_gamma   90.00
#
_symmetry.space_group_name_H-M   'P 1'
#
loop_
_entity.id
_entity.type
_entity.pdbx_description
1 polymer ?
#
loop_
_entity_poly.entity_id
_entity_poly.type
_entity_poly.pdbx_seq_one_letter_code
_entity_poly.pdbx_strand_id
1 'polypeptide(L)'
;MNVPPSSTVRKVRYLPVWEIRLRLWHWTNLLVVLLLFESYLLFNWHKELGLTHPTTVFFQKIHIYLGYAFILLFLGRLHLLFRGAPVSRFREIVPEFKGRGLFRTLREEIHHHLSPPRDAEGKLLPPADPGHNQLARFLYLPLLTVVIPVQIVSGILWSSVKWGFWPLPFLKTLPDPLHHKINETLSNIHAACMYLLLGFIGGHLFGIVLHEVTFRSDILSSMIHGSKPLTEAEIPEYEKVTGNRLPRENEQT
;
A
#
# COMPACT_ATOMS: atom_id res chain seq x y z
N MET A 1 42.89 -26.61 -23.17
CA MET A 1 42.37 -25.23 -23.20
C MET A 1 41.03 -25.25 -22.49
N ASN A 2 40.98 -24.70 -21.27
CA ASN A 2 39.75 -24.66 -20.48
C ASN A 2 38.84 -23.59 -21.07
N VAL A 3 37.72 -24.02 -21.65
CA VAL A 3 36.60 -23.14 -21.96
C VAL A 3 36.06 -22.65 -20.62
N PRO A 4 36.05 -21.33 -20.33
CA PRO A 4 35.40 -20.84 -19.12
C PRO A 4 33.91 -21.19 -19.18
N PRO A 5 33.27 -21.61 -18.07
CA PRO A 5 31.85 -21.91 -18.07
C PRO A 5 31.09 -20.68 -18.57
N SER A 6 30.29 -20.90 -19.62
CA SER A 6 29.42 -19.91 -20.22
C SER A 6 28.66 -19.16 -19.14
N SER A 7 28.68 -17.83 -19.19
CA SER A 7 27.82 -16.95 -18.41
C SER A 7 26.38 -17.46 -18.48
N THR A 8 25.91 -18.08 -17.40
CA THR A 8 24.52 -18.53 -17.26
C THR A 8 23.63 -17.30 -17.32
N VAL A 9 23.03 -17.07 -18.49
CA VAL A 9 21.90 -16.14 -18.60
C VAL A 9 20.85 -16.66 -17.63
N ARG A 10 20.62 -15.94 -16.52
CA ARG A 10 19.55 -16.27 -15.57
C ARG A 10 18.26 -16.35 -16.37
N LYS A 11 17.70 -17.56 -16.51
CA LYS A 11 16.43 -17.76 -17.20
C LYS A 11 15.33 -17.10 -16.37
N VAL A 12 14.58 -16.21 -17.01
CA VAL A 12 13.48 -15.46 -16.39
C VAL A 12 12.18 -15.86 -17.06
N ARG A 13 11.15 -16.16 -16.27
CA ARG A 13 9.78 -16.41 -16.75
C ARG A 13 8.87 -15.30 -16.27
N TYR A 14 8.07 -14.73 -17.17
CA TYR A 14 7.02 -13.78 -16.79
C TYR A 14 5.79 -14.53 -16.31
N LEU A 15 5.51 -14.43 -15.00
CA LEU A 15 4.41 -15.16 -14.37
C LEU A 15 3.37 -14.20 -13.78
N PRO A 16 2.07 -14.53 -13.86
CA PRO A 16 1.01 -13.68 -13.33
C PRO A 16 1.06 -13.70 -11.79
N VAL A 17 1.44 -12.57 -11.20
CA VAL A 17 1.49 -12.40 -9.75
C VAL A 17 0.26 -11.64 -9.29
N TRP A 18 0.01 -10.45 -9.86
CA TRP A 18 -1.02 -9.55 -9.37
C TRP A 18 -2.36 -9.77 -10.09
N GLU A 19 -3.39 -10.17 -9.33
CA GLU A 19 -4.73 -10.34 -9.89
C GLU A 19 -5.34 -9.00 -10.34
N ILE A 20 -6.16 -9.04 -11.40
CA ILE A 20 -6.77 -7.84 -11.98
C ILE A 20 -7.61 -7.04 -10.96
N ARG A 21 -8.35 -7.74 -10.08
CA ARG A 21 -9.18 -7.10 -9.04
C ARG A 21 -8.35 -6.23 -8.10
N LEU A 22 -7.20 -6.73 -7.66
CA LEU A 22 -6.29 -5.99 -6.79
C LEU A 22 -5.71 -4.77 -7.51
N ARG A 23 -5.35 -4.91 -8.79
CA ARG A 23 -4.79 -3.80 -9.58
C ARG A 23 -5.82 -2.70 -9.80
N LEU A 24 -7.04 -3.06 -10.20
CA LEU A 24 -8.15 -2.10 -10.34
C LEU A 24 -8.45 -1.39 -9.01
N TRP A 25 -8.51 -2.15 -7.91
CA TRP A 25 -8.67 -1.58 -6.58
C TRP A 25 -7.55 -0.58 -6.25
N HIS A 26 -6.29 -0.95 -6.47
CA HIS A 26 -5.13 -0.11 -6.16
C HIS A 26 -5.14 1.21 -6.93
N TRP A 27 -5.32 1.17 -8.25
CA TRP A 27 -5.30 2.37 -9.08
C TRP A 27 -6.51 3.28 -8.83
N THR A 28 -7.67 2.69 -8.56
CA THR A 28 -8.86 3.46 -8.13
C THR A 28 -8.61 4.11 -6.76
N ASN A 29 -7.99 3.37 -5.84
CA ASN A 29 -7.62 3.87 -4.52
C ASN A 29 -6.61 5.02 -4.61
N LEU A 30 -5.59 4.91 -5.47
CA LEU A 30 -4.66 6.00 -5.73
C LEU A 30 -5.40 7.26 -6.20
N LEU A 31 -6.28 7.12 -7.20
CA LEU A 31 -7.06 8.26 -7.71
C LEU A 31 -7.89 8.93 -6.61
N VAL A 32 -8.61 8.14 -5.80
CA VAL A 32 -9.43 8.68 -4.70
C VAL A 32 -8.57 9.37 -3.64
N VAL A 33 -7.41 8.80 -3.30
CA VAL A 33 -6.46 9.42 -2.34
C VAL A 33 -5.92 10.74 -2.88
N LEU A 34 -5.59 10.82 -4.18
CA LEU A 34 -5.14 12.06 -4.82
C LEU A 34 -6.24 13.13 -4.75
N LEU A 35 -7.49 12.78 -5.06
CA LEU A 35 -8.63 13.71 -4.98
C LEU A 35 -8.93 14.14 -3.53
N LEU A 36 -8.75 13.25 -2.54
CA LEU A 36 -8.85 13.59 -1.13
C LEU A 36 -7.79 14.61 -0.73
N PHE A 37 -6.54 14.40 -1.16
CA PHE A 37 -5.46 15.32 -0.88
C PHE A 37 -5.67 16.68 -1.58
N GLU A 38 -6.05 16.66 -2.85
CA GLU A 38 -6.34 17.87 -3.63
C GLU A 38 -7.47 18.69 -3.01
N SER A 39 -8.61 18.06 -2.70
CA SER A 39 -9.73 18.74 -2.05
C SER A 39 -9.34 19.34 -0.69
N TYR A 40 -8.48 18.66 0.08
CA TYR A 40 -7.90 19.21 1.30
C TYR A 40 -7.07 20.47 1.02
N LEU A 41 -6.14 20.43 0.06
CA LEU A 41 -5.32 21.60 -0.29
C LEU A 41 -6.18 22.80 -0.69
N LEU A 42 -7.23 22.56 -1.49
CA LEU A 42 -8.13 23.61 -1.97
C LEU A 42 -8.86 24.32 -0.83
N PHE A 43 -9.42 23.59 0.15
CA PHE A 43 -10.07 24.24 1.28
C PHE A 43 -9.10 24.73 2.37
N ASN A 44 -7.89 24.18 2.45
CA ASN A 44 -6.89 24.58 3.43
C ASN A 44 -6.17 25.87 3.03
N TRP A 45 -5.81 26.03 1.75
CA TRP A 45 -5.22 27.25 1.17
C TRP A 45 -6.25 28.17 0.52
N HIS A 46 -7.48 28.15 1.02
CA HIS A 46 -8.58 28.86 0.40
C HIS A 46 -8.36 30.39 0.34
N LYS A 47 -7.58 30.96 1.27
CA LYS A 47 -7.30 32.41 1.30
C LYS A 47 -6.29 32.79 0.22
N GLU A 48 -5.23 32.02 0.11
CA GLU A 48 -4.14 32.19 -0.86
C GLU A 48 -4.66 31.99 -2.29
N LEU A 49 -5.62 31.09 -2.46
CA LEU A 49 -6.29 30.82 -3.74
C LEU A 49 -7.44 31.79 -4.04
N GLY A 50 -7.76 32.73 -3.15
CA GLY A 50 -8.86 33.69 -3.33
C GLY A 50 -10.25 33.04 -3.39
N LEU A 51 -10.44 31.87 -2.78
CA LEU A 51 -11.71 31.15 -2.81
C LEU A 51 -12.73 31.78 -1.86
N THR A 52 -13.95 31.95 -2.35
CA THR A 52 -15.08 32.41 -1.55
C THR A 52 -15.47 31.37 -0.50
N HIS A 53 -16.10 31.80 0.61
CA HIS A 53 -16.57 30.88 1.65
C HIS A 53 -17.49 29.76 1.11
N PRO A 54 -18.49 30.02 0.25
CA PRO A 54 -19.28 28.96 -0.38
C PRO A 54 -18.43 27.93 -1.14
N THR A 55 -17.42 28.38 -1.88
CA THR A 55 -16.50 27.50 -2.62
C THR A 55 -15.66 26.65 -1.68
N THR A 56 -15.16 27.21 -0.58
CA THR A 56 -14.43 26.45 0.45
C THR A 56 -15.31 25.36 1.07
N VAL A 57 -16.56 25.68 1.41
CA VAL A 57 -17.52 24.70 1.96
C VAL A 57 -17.84 23.61 0.92
N PHE A 58 -17.93 23.97 -0.36
CA PHE A 58 -18.10 22.99 -1.44
C PHE A 58 -16.96 21.97 -1.45
N PHE A 59 -15.69 22.40 -1.42
CA PHE A 59 -14.55 21.48 -1.38
C PHE A 59 -14.49 20.63 -0.10
N GLN A 60 -14.88 21.18 1.06
CA GLN A 60 -15.03 20.39 2.28
C GLN A 60 -16.07 19.27 2.13
N LYS A 61 -17.21 19.55 1.49
CA LYS A 61 -18.25 18.54 1.23
C LYS A 61 -17.79 17.50 0.21
N ILE A 62 -17.11 17.91 -0.86
CA ILE A 62 -16.50 16.99 -1.82
C ILE A 62 -15.50 16.05 -1.13
N HIS A 63 -14.66 16.57 -0.23
CA HIS A 63 -13.74 15.76 0.56
C HIS A 63 -14.48 14.69 1.40
N ILE A 64 -15.60 15.05 2.01
CA ILE A 64 -16.45 14.09 2.75
C ILE A 64 -17.00 13.00 1.82
N TYR A 65 -17.53 13.35 0.64
CA TYR A 65 -18.03 12.37 -0.33
C TYR A 65 -16.94 11.43 -0.86
N LEU A 66 -15.76 11.97 -1.14
CA LEU A 66 -14.58 11.18 -1.49
C LEU A 66 -14.17 10.26 -0.33
N GLY A 67 -14.34 10.70 0.93
CA GLY A 67 -14.14 9.88 2.12
C GLY A 67 -15.06 8.65 2.15
N TYR A 68 -16.34 8.80 1.78
CA TYR A 68 -17.24 7.63 1.62
C TYR A 68 -16.80 6.70 0.50
N ALA A 69 -16.37 7.23 -0.65
CA ALA A 69 -15.82 6.40 -1.71
C ALA A 69 -14.57 5.62 -1.24
N PHE A 70 -13.69 6.27 -0.48
CA PHE A 70 -12.52 5.65 0.12
C PHE A 70 -12.89 4.54 1.12
N ILE A 71 -13.95 4.71 1.92
CA ILE A 71 -14.47 3.66 2.80
C ILE A 71 -14.92 2.44 2.01
N LEU A 72 -15.64 2.62 0.90
CA LEU A 72 -16.06 1.51 0.04
C LEU A 72 -14.85 0.78 -0.56
N LEU A 73 -13.83 1.51 -0.98
CA LEU A 73 -12.57 0.92 -1.45
C LEU A 73 -11.85 0.17 -0.32
N PHE A 74 -11.80 0.72 0.88
CA PHE A 74 -11.21 0.04 2.03
C PHE A 74 -11.94 -1.28 2.35
N LEU A 75 -13.28 -1.27 2.36
CA LEU A 75 -14.08 -2.48 2.52
C LEU A 75 -13.84 -3.49 1.39
N GLY A 76 -13.71 -3.00 0.15
CA GLY A 76 -13.29 -3.81 -0.99
C GLY A 76 -11.92 -4.45 -0.78
N ARG A 77 -10.97 -3.73 -0.17
CA ARG A 77 -9.67 -4.30 0.18
C ARG A 77 -9.79 -5.40 1.22
N LEU A 78 -10.55 -5.15 2.28
CA LEU A 78 -10.81 -6.15 3.32
C LEU A 78 -11.43 -7.41 2.70
N HIS A 79 -12.38 -7.27 1.78
CA HIS A 79 -12.94 -8.40 1.05
C HIS A 79 -11.87 -9.22 0.30
N LEU A 80 -10.93 -8.56 -0.40
CA LEU A 80 -9.83 -9.23 -1.10
C LEU A 80 -8.85 -9.93 -0.15
N LEU A 81 -8.68 -9.47 1.09
CA LEU A 81 -7.84 -10.18 2.07
C LEU A 81 -8.36 -11.59 2.39
N PHE A 82 -9.68 -11.79 2.31
CA PHE A 82 -10.31 -13.09 2.57
C PHE A 82 -10.53 -13.91 1.29
N ARG A 83 -10.95 -13.26 0.20
CA ARG A 83 -11.46 -13.92 -1.02
C ARG A 83 -10.58 -13.75 -2.25
N GLY A 84 -9.53 -12.93 -2.18
CA GLY A 84 -8.64 -12.66 -3.32
C GLY A 84 -7.75 -13.84 -3.71
N ALA A 85 -6.99 -13.65 -4.78
CA ALA A 85 -5.89 -14.56 -5.17
C ALA A 85 -4.90 -14.75 -4.01
N PRO A 86 -4.17 -15.88 -3.94
CA PRO A 86 -3.32 -16.20 -2.80
C PRO A 86 -2.40 -15.06 -2.35
N VAL A 87 -1.71 -14.39 -3.29
CA VAL A 87 -0.81 -13.24 -3.02
C VAL A 87 -1.50 -11.99 -2.45
N SER A 88 -2.83 -11.92 -2.55
CA SER A 88 -3.65 -10.77 -2.12
C SER A 88 -4.27 -10.98 -0.73
N ARG A 89 -4.14 -12.19 -0.17
CA ARG A 89 -4.79 -12.62 1.08
C ARG A 89 -4.05 -12.13 2.32
N PHE A 90 -4.74 -12.17 3.44
CA PHE A 90 -4.21 -11.74 4.74
C PHE A 90 -2.87 -12.42 5.11
N ARG A 91 -2.71 -13.72 4.84
CA ARG A 91 -1.49 -14.46 5.19
C ARG A 91 -0.23 -13.87 4.55
N GLU A 92 -0.35 -13.35 3.32
CA GLU A 92 0.78 -12.85 2.53
C GLU A 92 1.17 -11.41 2.90
N ILE A 93 0.38 -10.73 3.74
CA ILE A 93 0.68 -9.37 4.21
C ILE A 93 1.22 -9.34 5.64
N VAL A 94 1.26 -10.49 6.33
CA VAL A 94 1.80 -10.61 7.69
C VAL A 94 3.32 -10.80 7.60
N PRO A 95 4.13 -9.99 8.31
CA PRO A 95 5.57 -10.21 8.40
C PRO A 95 5.91 -11.53 9.09
N GLU A 96 6.90 -12.26 8.58
CA GLU A 96 7.39 -13.48 9.20
C GLU A 96 8.50 -13.20 10.21
N PHE A 97 8.26 -13.54 11.48
CA PHE A 97 9.22 -13.27 12.55
C PHE A 97 10.22 -14.41 12.78
N LYS A 98 9.91 -15.66 12.36
CA LYS A 98 10.76 -16.86 12.55
C LYS A 98 11.38 -17.00 13.97
N GLY A 99 10.63 -16.61 15.00
CA GLY A 99 11.09 -16.63 16.40
C GLY A 99 12.06 -15.50 16.80
N ARG A 100 12.33 -14.53 15.91
CA ARG A 100 13.13 -13.32 16.19
C ARG A 100 12.22 -12.16 16.60
N GLY A 101 12.74 -11.24 17.41
CA GLY A 101 12.01 -10.04 17.85
C GLY A 101 11.80 -9.00 16.73
N LEU A 102 10.72 -8.22 16.82
CA LEU A 102 10.29 -7.21 15.83
C LEU A 102 11.44 -6.29 15.36
N PHE A 103 12.11 -5.62 16.30
CA PHE A 103 13.16 -4.65 15.98
C PHE A 103 14.35 -5.27 15.26
N ARG A 104 14.69 -6.52 15.58
CA ARG A 104 15.80 -7.24 14.97
C ARG A 104 15.48 -7.59 13.52
N THR A 105 14.29 -8.14 13.27
CA THR A 105 13.82 -8.46 11.92
C THR A 105 13.73 -7.20 11.06
N LEU A 106 13.15 -6.11 11.58
CA LEU A 106 13.08 -4.83 10.87
C LEU A 106 14.45 -4.28 10.49
N ARG A 107 15.41 -4.28 11.41
CA ARG A 107 16.77 -3.80 11.15
C ARG A 107 17.47 -4.63 10.10
N GLU A 108 17.33 -5.95 10.17
CA GLU A 108 17.91 -6.89 9.21
C GLU A 108 17.31 -6.68 7.81
N GLU A 109 15.99 -6.50 7.69
CA GLU A 109 15.31 -6.21 6.42
C GLU A 109 15.71 -4.85 5.82
N ILE A 110 15.80 -3.80 6.64
CA ILE A 110 16.30 -2.50 6.19
C ILE A 110 17.74 -2.62 5.68
N HIS A 111 18.59 -3.31 6.43
CA HIS A 111 19.98 -3.54 6.02
C HIS A 111 20.06 -4.36 4.73
N HIS A 112 19.20 -5.37 4.56
CA HIS A 112 19.16 -6.20 3.35
C HIS A 112 18.79 -5.37 2.11
N HIS A 113 17.87 -4.40 2.25
CA HIS A 113 17.49 -3.53 1.14
C HIS A 113 18.49 -2.40 0.86
N LEU A 114 19.23 -1.92 1.86
CA LEU A 114 20.28 -0.91 1.68
C LEU A 114 21.61 -1.51 1.21
N SER A 115 21.90 -2.74 1.63
CA SER A 115 23.12 -3.50 1.32
C SER A 115 22.76 -4.90 0.81
N PRO A 116 22.17 -4.98 -0.40
CA PRO A 116 21.70 -6.25 -0.95
C PRO A 116 22.86 -7.23 -1.19
N PRO A 117 22.65 -8.53 -0.88
CA PRO A 117 23.69 -9.53 -1.04
C PRO A 117 24.03 -9.72 -2.53
N ARG A 118 25.32 -9.97 -2.76
CA ARG A 118 25.89 -10.16 -4.09
C ARG A 118 26.38 -11.61 -4.24
N ASP A 119 26.28 -12.15 -5.45
CA ASP A 119 26.91 -13.42 -5.80
C ASP A 119 28.44 -13.31 -5.85
N ALA A 120 29.13 -14.42 -6.06
CA ALA A 120 30.59 -14.50 -6.07
C ALA A 120 31.21 -13.60 -7.17
N GLU A 121 30.43 -13.26 -8.18
CA GLU A 121 30.77 -12.38 -9.31
C GLU A 121 30.40 -10.90 -9.05
N GLY A 122 29.88 -10.57 -7.86
CA GLY A 122 29.52 -9.22 -7.45
C GLY A 122 28.17 -8.71 -7.97
N LYS A 123 27.38 -9.54 -8.65
CA LYS A 123 26.03 -9.20 -9.12
C LYS A 123 25.02 -9.39 -8.00
N LEU A 124 23.99 -8.56 -8.00
CA LEU A 124 22.95 -8.60 -6.98
C LEU A 124 22.14 -9.89 -7.07
N LEU A 125 21.88 -10.51 -5.92
CA LEU A 125 20.94 -11.63 -5.84
C LEU A 125 19.50 -11.10 -5.95
N PRO A 126 18.65 -11.69 -6.81
CA PRO A 126 17.26 -11.27 -6.92
C PRO A 126 16.52 -11.53 -5.59
N PRO A 127 15.61 -10.64 -5.17
CA PRO A 127 14.79 -10.86 -3.98
C PRO A 127 13.95 -12.13 -4.14
N ALA A 128 13.91 -12.99 -3.13
CA ALA A 128 13.23 -14.28 -3.20
C ALA A 128 11.68 -14.20 -3.13
N ASP A 129 11.12 -13.00 -2.90
CA ASP A 129 9.69 -12.82 -2.68
C ASP A 129 8.94 -12.55 -4.01
N PRO A 130 8.07 -13.46 -4.48
CA PRO A 130 7.29 -13.26 -5.70
C PRO A 130 6.22 -12.16 -5.54
N GLY A 131 5.74 -11.91 -4.32
CA GLY A 131 4.75 -10.88 -3.97
C GLY A 131 5.34 -9.68 -3.23
N HIS A 132 4.84 -9.41 -2.01
CA HIS A 132 5.37 -8.35 -1.15
C HIS A 132 6.65 -8.81 -0.46
N ASN A 133 7.72 -8.01 -0.54
CA ASN A 133 8.90 -8.20 0.30
C ASN A 133 8.56 -7.97 1.79
N GLN A 134 9.36 -8.51 2.71
CA GLN A 134 9.08 -8.41 4.15
C GLN A 134 9.02 -6.96 4.64
N LEU A 135 9.89 -6.08 4.15
CA LEU A 135 9.88 -4.67 4.52
C LEU A 135 8.55 -3.97 4.15
N ALA A 136 7.99 -4.27 2.98
CA ALA A 136 6.69 -3.77 2.56
C ALA A 136 5.57 -4.29 3.45
N ARG A 137 5.63 -5.55 3.91
CA ARG A 137 4.64 -6.11 4.87
C ARG A 137 4.66 -5.35 6.19
N PHE A 138 5.84 -4.95 6.67
CA PHE A 138 5.99 -4.15 7.90
C PHE A 138 5.38 -2.76 7.81
N LEU A 139 5.42 -2.13 6.64
CA LEU A 139 4.79 -0.82 6.41
C LEU A 139 3.28 -0.98 6.17
N TYR A 140 2.90 -1.97 5.38
CA TYR A 140 1.52 -2.17 4.93
C TYR A 140 0.58 -2.63 6.04
N LEU A 141 1.03 -3.54 6.92
CA LEU A 141 0.19 -4.08 7.98
C LEU A 141 -0.36 -3.00 8.93
N PRO A 142 0.47 -2.20 9.63
CA PRO A 142 -0.02 -1.13 10.51
C PRO A 142 -0.76 -0.02 9.77
N LEU A 143 -0.40 0.26 8.50
CA LEU A 143 -1.19 1.17 7.66
C LEU A 143 -2.65 0.67 7.53
N LEU A 144 -2.81 -0.60 7.16
CA LEU A 144 -4.11 -1.20 6.89
C LEU A 144 -4.94 -1.42 8.16
N THR A 145 -4.31 -1.80 9.28
CA THR A 145 -5.01 -2.19 10.50
C THR A 145 -5.16 -1.06 11.52
N VAL A 146 -4.37 0.00 11.42
CA VAL A 146 -4.39 1.12 12.39
C VAL A 146 -4.63 2.45 11.70
N VAL A 147 -3.71 2.89 10.85
CA VAL A 147 -3.72 4.27 10.32
C VAL A 147 -4.97 4.55 9.48
N ILE A 148 -5.29 3.68 8.52
CA ILE A 148 -6.47 3.86 7.66
C ILE A 148 -7.79 3.78 8.47
N PRO A 149 -8.00 2.78 9.34
CA PRO A 149 -9.17 2.76 10.21
C PRO A 149 -9.33 4.03 11.06
N VAL A 150 -8.25 4.53 11.67
CA VAL A 150 -8.31 5.77 12.47
C VAL A 150 -8.60 6.98 11.58
N GLN A 151 -8.02 7.08 10.38
CA GLN A 151 -8.33 8.14 9.42
C GLN A 151 -9.82 8.13 9.03
N ILE A 152 -10.36 6.95 8.74
CA ILE A 152 -11.77 6.77 8.36
C ILE A 152 -12.69 7.15 9.52
N VAL A 153 -12.46 6.57 10.70
CA VAL A 153 -13.33 6.80 11.87
C VAL A 153 -13.30 8.27 12.28
N SER A 154 -12.11 8.87 12.39
CA SER A 154 -11.98 10.30 12.70
C SER A 154 -12.69 11.18 11.67
N GLY A 155 -12.56 10.90 10.37
CA GLY A 155 -13.19 11.68 9.30
C GLY A 155 -14.72 11.59 9.31
N ILE A 156 -15.27 10.37 9.44
CA ILE A 156 -16.71 10.15 9.54
C ILE A 156 -17.28 10.87 10.77
N LEU A 157 -16.69 10.64 11.95
CA LEU A 157 -17.17 11.25 13.18
C LEU A 157 -17.06 12.78 13.10
N TRP A 158 -15.98 13.31 12.53
CA TRP A 158 -15.79 14.74 12.40
C TRP A 158 -16.85 15.36 11.48
N SER A 159 -17.13 14.73 10.34
CA SER A 159 -18.19 15.16 9.43
C SER A 159 -19.59 15.10 10.06
N SER A 160 -19.82 14.11 10.93
CA SER A 160 -21.07 13.94 11.67
C SER A 160 -21.26 15.06 12.70
N VAL A 161 -20.22 15.41 13.45
CA VAL A 161 -20.22 16.48 14.45
C VAL A 161 -20.38 17.85 13.77
N LYS A 162 -19.54 18.15 12.77
CA LYS A 162 -19.49 19.47 12.13
C LYS A 162 -20.71 19.76 11.26
N TRP A 163 -21.16 18.78 10.49
CA TRP A 163 -22.14 18.98 9.42
C TRP A 163 -23.39 18.08 9.54
N GLY A 164 -23.44 17.15 10.49
CA GLY A 164 -24.59 16.25 10.65
C GLY A 164 -24.67 15.17 9.56
N PHE A 165 -23.53 14.75 9.00
CA PHE A 165 -23.51 13.66 8.03
C PHE A 165 -23.80 12.29 8.69
N TRP A 166 -24.28 11.34 7.87
CA TRP A 166 -24.46 9.94 8.26
C TRP A 166 -23.10 9.28 8.61
N PRO A 167 -22.96 8.41 9.62
CA PRO A 167 -24.01 7.65 10.29
C PRO A 167 -24.56 8.23 11.58
N LEU A 168 -23.98 9.32 12.11
CA LEU A 168 -24.35 9.83 13.43
C LEU A 168 -24.76 11.31 13.35
N PRO A 169 -25.82 11.67 12.59
CA PRO A 169 -26.21 13.07 12.38
C PRO A 169 -26.57 13.80 13.69
N PHE A 170 -27.01 13.05 14.71
CA PHE A 170 -27.31 13.57 16.04
C PHE A 170 -26.07 14.13 16.78
N LEU A 171 -24.85 13.80 16.38
CA LEU A 171 -23.64 14.38 16.99
C LEU A 171 -23.53 15.90 16.75
N LYS A 172 -24.22 16.43 15.73
CA LYS A 172 -24.30 17.88 15.50
C LYS A 172 -25.12 18.61 16.58
N THR A 173 -25.98 17.91 17.30
CA THR A 173 -26.86 18.52 18.33
C THR A 173 -26.25 18.45 19.73
N LEU A 174 -24.96 18.13 19.85
CA LEU A 174 -24.27 18.11 21.14
C LEU A 174 -24.16 19.52 21.75
N PRO A 175 -24.16 19.66 23.09
CA PRO A 175 -23.95 20.95 23.76
C PRO A 175 -22.60 21.58 23.40
N ASP A 176 -22.55 22.91 23.30
CA ASP A 176 -21.39 23.69 22.85
C ASP A 176 -20.03 23.28 23.46
N PRO A 177 -19.86 23.13 24.79
CA PRO A 177 -18.55 22.77 25.34
C PRO A 177 -18.09 21.37 24.90
N LEU A 178 -19.04 20.44 24.70
CA LEU A 178 -18.76 19.10 24.24
C LEU A 178 -18.50 19.07 22.72
N HIS A 179 -19.32 19.80 21.97
CA HIS A 179 -19.19 19.94 20.52
C HIS A 179 -17.81 20.48 20.15
N HIS A 180 -17.39 21.60 20.75
CA HIS A 180 -16.09 22.22 20.44
C HIS A 180 -14.93 21.25 20.69
N LYS A 181 -14.90 20.62 21.87
CA LYS A 181 -13.83 19.69 22.27
C LYS A 181 -13.74 18.46 21.36
N ILE A 182 -14.88 17.87 21.01
CA ILE A 182 -14.92 16.71 20.12
C ILE A 182 -14.49 17.11 18.71
N ASN A 183 -15.01 18.22 18.18
CA ASN A 183 -14.65 18.70 16.86
C ASN A 183 -13.12 18.94 16.74
N GLU A 184 -12.51 19.59 17.72
CA GLU A 184 -11.06 19.82 17.76
C GLU A 184 -10.26 18.51 17.87
N THR A 185 -10.68 17.61 18.77
CA THR A 185 -10.00 16.32 18.96
C THR A 185 -10.01 15.49 17.68
N LEU A 186 -11.18 15.40 17.02
CA LEU A 186 -11.32 14.64 15.78
C LEU A 186 -10.54 15.28 14.64
N SER A 187 -10.56 16.61 14.50
CA SER A 187 -9.77 17.30 13.48
C SER A 187 -8.26 17.07 13.67
N ASN A 188 -7.78 17.11 14.91
CA ASN A 188 -6.37 16.90 15.22
C ASN A 188 -5.93 15.47 14.95
N ILE A 189 -6.73 14.47 15.34
CA ILE A 189 -6.46 13.05 15.04
C ILE A 189 -6.47 12.82 13.52
N HIS A 190 -7.45 13.37 12.80
CA HIS A 190 -7.57 13.22 11.36
C HIS A 190 -6.39 13.88 10.62
N ALA A 191 -5.96 15.07 11.05
CA ALA A 191 -4.79 15.73 10.49
C ALA A 191 -3.50 14.95 10.80
N ALA A 192 -3.32 14.47 12.03
CA ALA A 192 -2.16 13.65 12.40
C ALA A 192 -2.06 12.38 11.55
N CYS A 193 -3.17 11.67 11.36
CA CYS A 193 -3.22 10.47 10.52
C CYS A 193 -3.00 10.79 9.04
N MET A 194 -3.47 11.94 8.53
CA MET A 194 -3.15 12.41 7.19
C MET A 194 -1.63 12.55 6.98
N TYR A 195 -0.89 13.14 7.93
CA TYR A 195 0.56 13.25 7.82
C TYR A 195 1.26 11.89 7.83
N LEU A 196 0.76 10.93 8.62
CA LEU A 196 1.26 9.55 8.59
C LEU A 196 1.01 8.88 7.22
N LEU A 197 -0.16 9.10 6.61
CA LEU A 197 -0.49 8.62 5.27
C LEU A 197 0.42 9.23 4.20
N LEU A 198 0.70 10.54 4.27
CA LEU A 198 1.64 11.20 3.37
C LEU A 198 3.06 10.64 3.52
N GLY A 199 3.50 10.41 4.77
CA GLY A 199 4.77 9.77 5.05
C GLY A 199 4.85 8.35 4.47
N PHE A 200 3.77 7.57 4.58
CA PHE A 200 3.68 6.25 3.95
C PHE A 200 3.75 6.35 2.43
N ILE A 201 2.99 7.25 1.79
CA ILE A 201 3.01 7.43 0.33
C ILE A 201 4.41 7.82 -0.13
N GLY A 202 5.07 8.76 0.56
CA GLY A 202 6.45 9.14 0.27
C GLY A 202 7.42 7.96 0.40
N GLY A 203 7.34 7.20 1.50
CA GLY A 203 8.15 5.99 1.70
C GLY A 203 7.87 4.89 0.68
N HIS A 204 6.61 4.72 0.27
CA HIS A 204 6.20 3.76 -0.76
C HIS A 204 6.78 4.11 -2.12
N LEU A 205 6.63 5.37 -2.56
CA LEU A 205 7.20 5.85 -3.83
C LEU A 205 8.73 5.78 -3.81
N PHE A 206 9.37 6.21 -2.71
CA PHE A 206 10.81 6.09 -2.53
C PHE A 206 11.27 4.63 -2.59
N GLY A 207 10.55 3.72 -1.93
CA GLY A 207 10.84 2.28 -1.95
C GLY A 207 10.73 1.68 -3.35
N ILE A 208 9.74 2.08 -4.15
CA ILE A 208 9.63 1.67 -5.56
C ILE A 208 10.86 2.13 -6.34
N VAL A 209 11.20 3.41 -6.26
CA VAL A 209 12.35 3.98 -6.99
C VAL A 209 13.65 3.29 -6.58
N LEU A 210 13.89 3.14 -5.28
CA LEU A 210 15.09 2.47 -4.77
C LEU A 210 15.18 1.03 -5.27
N HIS A 211 14.07 0.29 -5.21
CA HIS A 211 14.04 -1.10 -5.64
C HIS A 211 14.24 -1.24 -7.16
N GLU A 212 13.60 -0.39 -7.94
CA GLU A 212 13.70 -0.43 -9.41
C GLU A 212 15.10 -0.04 -9.89
N VAL A 213 15.72 0.97 -9.28
CA VAL A 213 17.12 1.35 -9.58
C VAL A 213 18.11 0.28 -9.13
N THR A 214 17.91 -0.32 -7.96
CA THR A 214 18.84 -1.31 -7.38
C THR A 214 18.75 -2.65 -8.09
N PHE A 215 17.54 -3.19 -8.27
CA PHE A 215 17.33 -4.54 -8.79
C PHE A 215 16.96 -4.58 -10.28
N ARG A 216 16.79 -3.43 -10.94
CA ARG A 216 16.29 -3.33 -12.33
C ARG A 216 15.04 -4.17 -12.56
N SER A 217 14.14 -4.13 -11.59
CA SER A 217 12.93 -4.94 -11.53
C SER A 217 11.72 -4.19 -12.07
N ASP A 218 10.90 -4.86 -12.88
CA ASP A 218 9.67 -4.31 -13.45
C ASP A 218 8.50 -4.20 -12.43
N ILE A 219 8.71 -3.63 -11.23
CA ILE A 219 7.69 -3.60 -10.17
C ILE A 219 6.52 -2.69 -10.57
N LEU A 220 6.81 -1.46 -11.01
CA LEU A 220 5.77 -0.54 -11.44
C LEU A 220 4.95 -1.14 -12.59
N SER A 221 5.65 -1.63 -13.61
CA SER A 221 5.04 -2.28 -14.77
C SER A 221 4.18 -3.48 -14.35
N SER A 222 4.68 -4.32 -13.43
CA SER A 222 3.92 -5.48 -12.92
C SER A 222 2.59 -5.08 -12.27
N MET A 223 2.48 -3.89 -11.67
CA MET A 223 1.23 -3.41 -11.08
C MET A 223 0.22 -2.91 -12.13
N ILE A 224 0.66 -2.70 -13.37
CA ILE A 224 -0.19 -2.38 -14.52
C ILE A 224 -0.63 -3.67 -15.21
N HIS A 225 0.33 -4.46 -15.72
CA HIS A 225 0.02 -5.63 -16.56
C HIS A 225 -0.22 -6.92 -15.75
N GLY A 226 0.33 -7.02 -14.53
CA GLY A 226 0.06 -8.12 -13.60
C GLY A 226 1.12 -9.19 -13.46
N SER A 227 2.09 -9.22 -14.36
CA SER A 227 3.10 -10.27 -14.42
C SER A 227 4.41 -9.77 -13.86
N LYS A 228 5.16 -10.62 -13.18
CA LYS A 228 6.50 -10.30 -12.70
C LYS A 228 7.53 -11.19 -13.40
N PRO A 229 8.70 -10.67 -13.79
CA PRO A 229 9.83 -11.51 -14.18
C PRO A 229 10.30 -12.28 -12.95
N LEU A 230 10.15 -13.62 -12.94
CA LEU A 230 10.64 -14.50 -11.89
C LEU A 230 11.83 -15.32 -12.39
N THR A 231 12.87 -15.38 -11.57
CA THR A 231 14.04 -16.24 -11.76
C THR A 231 13.73 -17.67 -11.30
N GLU A 232 14.50 -18.65 -11.79
CA GLU A 232 14.36 -20.05 -11.37
C GLU A 232 14.47 -20.25 -9.83
N ALA A 233 15.16 -19.35 -9.13
CA ALA A 233 15.24 -19.37 -7.66
C ALA A 233 13.94 -18.92 -6.96
N GLU A 234 13.12 -18.10 -7.61
CA GLU A 234 11.85 -17.57 -7.08
C GLU A 234 10.66 -18.50 -7.39
N ILE A 235 10.79 -19.38 -8.40
CA ILE A 235 9.72 -20.29 -8.83
C ILE A 235 9.21 -21.17 -7.69
N PRO A 236 10.06 -21.84 -6.88
CA PRO A 236 9.57 -22.68 -5.79
C PRO A 236 8.70 -21.92 -4.77
N GLU A 237 9.07 -20.68 -4.45
CA GLU A 237 8.29 -19.84 -3.54
C GLU A 237 6.98 -19.38 -4.21
N TYR A 238 7.01 -19.05 -5.50
CA TYR A 238 5.81 -18.74 -6.27
C TYR A 238 4.81 -19.92 -6.29
N GLU A 239 5.27 -21.15 -6.55
CA GLU A 239 4.42 -22.35 -6.54
C GLU A 239 3.82 -22.59 -5.15
N LYS A 240 4.61 -22.39 -4.10
CA LYS A 240 4.18 -22.51 -2.71
C LYS A 240 3.12 -21.47 -2.33
N VAL A 241 3.29 -20.21 -2.75
CA VAL A 241 2.35 -19.13 -2.45
C VAL A 241 1.06 -19.28 -3.26
N THR A 242 1.17 -19.57 -4.55
CA THR A 242 0.01 -19.66 -5.45
C THR A 242 -0.71 -21.00 -5.41
N GLY A 243 -0.04 -22.06 -4.96
CA GLY A 243 -0.52 -23.44 -5.05
C GLY A 243 -0.49 -24.00 -6.48
N ASN A 244 0.01 -23.24 -7.46
CA ASN A 244 0.07 -23.65 -8.87
C ASN A 244 1.46 -24.17 -9.20
N ARG A 245 1.56 -25.48 -9.48
CA ARG A 245 2.80 -26.08 -9.98
C ARG A 245 2.97 -25.77 -11.46
N LEU A 246 4.13 -25.25 -11.84
CA LEU A 246 4.44 -24.96 -13.23
C LEU A 246 4.92 -26.23 -13.94
N PRO A 247 4.60 -26.40 -15.24
CA PRO A 247 5.15 -27.51 -16.01
C PRO A 247 6.68 -27.39 -16.05
N ARG A 248 7.37 -28.48 -15.72
CA ARG A 248 8.83 -28.55 -15.84
C ARG A 248 9.19 -28.82 -17.29
N GLU A 249 10.27 -28.21 -17.78
CA GLU A 249 10.71 -28.38 -19.19
C GLU A 249 11.02 -29.84 -19.56
N ASN A 250 11.26 -30.70 -18.57
CA ASN A 250 11.59 -32.11 -18.76
C ASN A 250 10.34 -33.01 -18.92
N GLU A 251 9.13 -32.46 -18.84
CA GLU A 251 7.85 -33.19 -19.01
C GLU A 251 7.19 -32.91 -20.38
N GLN A 252 7.88 -32.19 -21.28
CA GLN A 252 7.39 -31.86 -22.63
C GLN A 252 8.08 -32.67 -23.74
N THR A 253 8.74 -33.78 -23.41
CA THR A 253 9.31 -34.75 -24.37
C THR A 253 8.43 -35.96 -24.56
#